data_AF-A0A9P8LHF7-F1
#
_entry.id   AF-A0A9P8LHF7-F1
#
_cell.length_a   1.000
_cell.length_b   1.000
_cell.length_c   1.000
_cell.angle_alpha   90.00
_cell.angle_beta   90.00
_cell.angle_gamma   90.00
#
_symmetry.space_group_name_H-M   'P 1'
#
loop_
_entity.id
_entity.type
_entity.pdbx_description
1 polymer ?
#
loop_
_entity_poly.entity_id
_entity_poly.type
_entity_poly.pdbx_seq_one_letter_code
_entity_poly.pdbx_strand_id
1 'polypeptide(L)'
;MPLVGGNRFLASTAVFLNEVAKLAICLTVSLYDISRNAPPSAPATSLFKTLYNSVFTQDSWKLAIPASLYTLQNTLQYVAVSNLDAATLQVTYQLKILTTALFSVTLLHRSLTARKWVSLVLLTLGVAIVQLPDGSNPADSPPVDSPRPELRIPHSIDDLFEMGGLLAAHLTRRSATYEGIQEDQGLAHPQMNATVGLVAVIVACTISGLAGVYFEKVLKDSNANTSLWIRNVQLSFYSLFPAFFIGVVLKDGEQIAEKGFFMGYNYVVWTAIAFQALGGVVVSLCVNYADNIAKNFATSISIIISCLASVYFFDFKITFSFLIGGAMVMFATYLYSSPGRRQPPRNIASYEKTTIDKSGFENKAEPTIRNTDTPSAGSNTRISQAASESRRAKRED
;
A
#
# COMPACT_ATOMS: atom_id res chain seq x y z
N MET A 1 -7.25 -16.56 -14.80
CA MET A 1 -6.03 -16.46 -15.64
C MET A 1 -5.90 -17.75 -16.44
N PRO A 2 -5.49 -17.71 -17.72
CA PRO A 2 -5.37 -18.92 -18.53
C PRO A 2 -4.29 -19.85 -17.95
N LEU A 3 -4.62 -21.14 -17.86
CA LEU A 3 -3.70 -22.17 -17.39
C LEU A 3 -2.61 -22.41 -18.44
N VAL A 4 -1.37 -22.63 -18.00
CA VAL A 4 -0.28 -23.04 -18.88
C VAL A 4 0.09 -24.47 -18.53
N GLY A 5 -0.13 -25.39 -19.46
CA GLY A 5 0.13 -26.81 -19.22
C GLY A 5 -0.69 -27.42 -18.07
N GLY A 6 -1.91 -26.91 -17.83
CA GLY A 6 -2.79 -27.37 -16.74
C GLY A 6 -2.46 -26.81 -15.36
N ASN A 7 -1.38 -26.05 -15.21
CA ASN A 7 -0.95 -25.54 -13.91
C ASN A 7 -1.22 -24.03 -13.74
N ARG A 8 -1.50 -23.60 -12.51
CA ARG A 8 -1.65 -22.20 -12.09
C ARG A 8 -0.31 -21.67 -11.59
N PHE A 9 0.02 -20.43 -11.91
CA PHE A 9 1.20 -19.78 -11.35
C PHE A 9 1.11 -19.66 -9.82
N LEU A 10 2.27 -19.67 -9.17
CA LEU A 10 2.38 -19.50 -7.73
C LEU A 10 2.39 -18.01 -7.38
N ALA A 11 1.52 -17.59 -6.46
CA ALA A 11 1.44 -16.19 -6.07
C ALA A 11 2.72 -15.70 -5.35
N SER A 12 3.41 -16.59 -4.62
CA SER A 12 4.64 -16.24 -3.89
C SER A 12 5.78 -15.85 -4.83
N THR A 13 5.96 -16.58 -5.95
CA THR A 13 7.00 -16.30 -6.95
C THR A 13 6.70 -14.98 -7.66
N ALA A 14 5.42 -14.68 -7.92
CA ALA A 14 5.01 -13.39 -8.49
C ALA A 14 5.26 -12.22 -7.52
N VAL A 15 4.96 -12.38 -6.22
CA VAL A 15 5.28 -11.38 -5.20
C VAL A 15 6.79 -11.15 -5.12
N PHE A 16 7.59 -12.21 -5.11
CA PHE A 16 9.05 -12.09 -5.10
C PHE A 16 9.58 -11.36 -6.33
N LEU A 17 9.16 -11.75 -7.54
CA LEU A 17 9.58 -11.08 -8.78
C LEU A 17 9.15 -9.61 -8.83
N ASN A 18 7.98 -9.27 -8.27
CA ASN A 18 7.54 -7.89 -8.13
C ASN A 18 8.47 -7.08 -7.20
N GLU A 19 8.94 -7.63 -6.08
CA GLU A 19 9.93 -6.98 -5.23
C GLU A 19 11.28 -6.82 -5.94
N VAL A 20 11.74 -7.83 -6.69
CA VAL A 20 12.97 -7.76 -7.51
C VAL A 20 12.86 -6.67 -8.57
N ALA A 21 11.73 -6.60 -9.29
CA ALA A 21 11.50 -5.58 -10.31
C ALA A 21 11.47 -4.17 -9.71
N LYS A 22 10.80 -3.99 -8.56
CA LYS A 22 10.80 -2.71 -7.84
C LYS A 22 12.20 -2.31 -7.38
N LEU A 23 12.98 -3.24 -6.83
CA LEU A 23 14.36 -2.98 -6.43
C LEU A 23 15.20 -2.53 -7.64
N ALA A 24 15.09 -3.22 -8.78
CA ALA A 24 15.82 -2.85 -9.99
C ALA A 24 15.46 -1.43 -10.48
N ILE A 25 14.18 -1.09 -10.52
CA ILE A 25 13.71 0.24 -10.91
C ILE A 25 14.24 1.30 -9.93
N CYS A 26 14.04 1.09 -8.62
CA CYS A 26 14.47 2.04 -7.60
C CYS A 26 15.99 2.20 -7.54
N LEU A 27 16.76 1.12 -7.73
CA LEU A 27 18.22 1.15 -7.76
C LEU A 27 18.71 1.97 -8.97
N THR A 28 18.10 1.76 -10.14
CA THR A 28 18.43 2.49 -11.37
C THR A 28 18.15 3.97 -11.21
N VAL A 29 16.96 4.33 -10.70
CA VAL A 29 16.58 5.73 -10.48
C VAL A 29 17.45 6.38 -9.41
N SER A 30 17.76 5.68 -8.32
CA SER A 30 18.64 6.21 -7.26
C SER A 30 20.07 6.41 -7.76
N LEU A 31 20.60 5.51 -8.59
CA LEU A 31 21.92 5.68 -9.20
C LEU A 31 21.93 6.86 -10.18
N TYR A 32 20.85 7.01 -10.96
CA TYR A 32 20.67 8.13 -11.87
C TYR A 32 20.62 9.48 -11.11
N ASP A 33 19.87 9.56 -10.02
CA ASP A 33 19.76 10.74 -9.17
C ASP A 33 21.11 11.14 -8.55
N ILE A 34 21.87 10.16 -8.04
CA ILE A 34 23.24 10.40 -7.53
C ILE A 34 24.16 10.85 -8.67
N SER A 35 24.07 10.24 -9.85
CA SER A 35 24.93 10.59 -11.00
C SER A 35 24.70 12.01 -11.51
N ARG A 36 23.45 12.50 -11.49
CA ARG A 36 23.13 13.87 -11.90
C ARG A 36 23.66 14.93 -10.93
N ASN A 37 23.77 14.58 -9.65
CA ASN A 37 24.24 15.48 -8.60
C ASN A 37 25.77 15.37 -8.38
N ALA A 38 26.43 14.40 -9.00
CA ALA A 38 27.87 14.19 -8.88
C ALA A 38 28.67 15.01 -9.91
N PRO A 39 29.94 15.36 -9.61
CA PRO A 39 30.83 15.99 -10.59
C PRO A 39 31.00 15.12 -11.84
N PRO A 40 31.09 15.69 -13.06
CA PRO A 40 31.22 14.93 -14.32
C PRO A 40 32.43 13.99 -14.40
N SER A 41 33.45 14.21 -13.56
CA SER A 41 34.68 13.43 -13.46
C SER A 41 34.65 12.34 -12.38
N ALA A 42 33.54 12.16 -11.69
CA ALA A 42 33.42 11.17 -10.62
C ALA A 42 33.50 9.74 -11.18
N PRO A 43 34.43 8.89 -10.70
CA PRO A 43 34.51 7.51 -11.15
C PRO A 43 33.27 6.72 -10.69
N ALA A 44 32.87 5.70 -11.45
CA ALA A 44 31.71 4.86 -11.11
C ALA A 44 31.81 4.27 -9.69
N THR A 45 33.02 3.99 -9.22
CA THR A 45 33.28 3.48 -7.86
C THR A 45 32.85 4.45 -6.76
N SER A 46 32.93 5.77 -6.97
CA SER A 46 32.46 6.75 -5.98
C SER A 46 30.94 6.83 -5.93
N LEU A 47 30.27 6.69 -7.08
CA LEU A 47 28.80 6.63 -7.16
C LEU A 47 28.28 5.39 -6.43
N PHE A 48 28.86 4.21 -6.69
CA PHE A 48 28.48 2.98 -6.00
C PHE A 48 28.79 3.04 -4.51
N LYS A 49 29.93 3.60 -4.10
CA LYS A 49 30.27 3.78 -2.68
C LYS A 49 29.28 4.71 -1.97
N THR A 50 28.88 5.79 -2.64
CA THR A 50 27.87 6.73 -2.12
C THR A 50 26.52 6.05 -1.97
N LEU A 51 26.07 5.34 -3.02
CA LEU A 51 24.83 4.57 -2.99
C LEU A 51 24.85 3.52 -1.87
N TYR A 52 25.93 2.75 -1.74
CA TYR A 52 26.07 1.73 -0.69
C TYR A 52 25.97 2.34 0.70
N ASN A 53 26.70 3.43 0.98
CA ASN A 53 26.66 4.10 2.28
C ASN A 53 25.29 4.72 2.58
N SER A 54 24.60 5.23 1.55
CA SER A 54 23.25 5.77 1.68
C SER A 54 22.20 4.68 1.88
N VAL A 55 22.34 3.51 1.25
CA VAL A 55 21.41 2.39 1.40
C VAL A 55 21.62 1.69 2.74
N PHE A 56 22.86 1.39 3.12
CA PHE A 56 23.20 0.67 4.34
C PHE A 56 23.64 1.60 5.48
N THR A 57 22.73 2.50 5.86
CA THR A 57 22.89 3.31 7.08
C THR A 57 22.59 2.47 8.33
N GLN A 58 23.14 2.87 9.48
CA GLN A 58 22.94 2.17 10.76
C GLN A 58 21.46 1.99 11.14
N ASP A 59 20.57 2.87 10.69
CA ASP A 59 19.13 2.80 10.95
C ASP A 59 18.33 2.06 9.86
N SER A 60 18.96 1.65 8.75
CA SER A 60 18.26 1.07 7.61
C SER A 60 17.54 -0.23 7.95
N TRP A 61 18.06 -1.03 8.89
CA TRP A 61 17.44 -2.29 9.30
C TRP A 61 16.05 -2.09 9.92
N LYS A 62 15.75 -0.91 10.48
CA LYS A 62 14.42 -0.57 11.00
C LYS A 62 13.35 -0.63 9.90
N LEU A 63 13.74 -0.48 8.63
CA LEU A 63 12.84 -0.62 7.47
C LEU A 63 12.53 -2.07 7.11
N ALA A 64 13.21 -3.06 7.71
CA ALA A 64 12.90 -4.47 7.48
C ALA A 64 11.52 -4.87 8.03
N ILE A 65 11.10 -4.28 9.14
CA ILE A 65 9.77 -4.50 9.73
C ILE A 65 8.65 -4.06 8.77
N PRO A 66 8.59 -2.79 8.30
CA PRO A 66 7.56 -2.39 7.37
C PRO A 66 7.67 -3.12 6.03
N ALA A 67 8.88 -3.46 5.54
CA ALA A 67 9.06 -4.25 4.33
C ALA A 67 8.43 -5.65 4.45
N SER A 68 8.59 -6.31 5.59
CA SER A 68 7.98 -7.61 5.87
C SER A 68 6.47 -7.55 5.93
N LEU A 69 5.93 -6.53 6.61
CA LEU A 69 4.49 -6.30 6.67
C LEU A 69 3.91 -6.00 5.28
N TYR A 70 4.58 -5.20 4.44
CA TYR A 70 4.14 -4.95 3.06
C TYR A 70 4.17 -6.21 2.20
N THR A 71 5.15 -7.08 2.39
CA THR A 71 5.22 -8.36 1.67
C THR A 71 4.06 -9.28 2.04
N LEU A 72 3.75 -9.37 3.34
CA LEU A 72 2.62 -10.13 3.85
C LEU A 72 1.29 -9.55 3.34
N GLN A 73 1.15 -8.22 3.36
CA GLN A 73 0.01 -7.52 2.78
C GLN A 73 -0.18 -7.86 1.30
N ASN A 74 0.89 -7.79 0.49
CA ASN A 74 0.83 -8.09 -0.94
C ASN A 74 0.37 -9.54 -1.17
N THR A 75 0.86 -10.47 -0.35
CA THR A 75 0.46 -11.89 -0.43
C THR A 75 -1.02 -12.07 -0.13
N LEU A 76 -1.55 -11.45 0.92
CA LEU A 76 -2.97 -11.49 1.27
C LEU A 76 -3.85 -10.82 0.22
N GLN A 77 -3.33 -9.80 -0.48
CA GLN A 77 -4.05 -9.17 -1.57
C GLN A 77 -4.24 -10.12 -2.77
N TYR A 78 -3.27 -10.99 -3.07
CA TYR A 78 -3.47 -12.04 -4.08
C TYR A 78 -4.53 -13.05 -3.66
N VAL A 79 -4.58 -13.42 -2.37
CA VAL A 79 -5.64 -14.29 -1.83
C VAL A 79 -7.00 -13.62 -1.96
N ALA A 80 -7.10 -12.33 -1.65
CA ALA A 80 -8.32 -11.55 -1.82
C ALA A 80 -8.78 -11.48 -3.29
N VAL A 81 -7.88 -11.14 -4.22
CA VAL A 81 -8.19 -11.06 -5.67
C VAL A 81 -8.64 -12.41 -6.22
N SER A 82 -8.16 -13.52 -5.65
CA SER A 82 -8.60 -14.85 -6.07
C SER A 82 -9.98 -15.26 -5.55
N ASN A 83 -10.55 -14.51 -4.61
CA ASN A 83 -11.78 -14.87 -3.89
C ASN A 83 -12.89 -13.80 -3.94
N LEU A 84 -12.58 -12.58 -4.38
CA LEU A 84 -13.51 -11.46 -4.52
C LEU A 84 -13.44 -10.90 -5.94
N ASP A 85 -14.57 -10.37 -6.41
CA ASP A 85 -14.59 -9.60 -7.65
C ASP A 85 -13.79 -8.30 -7.51
N ALA A 86 -13.30 -7.77 -8.63
CA ALA A 86 -12.42 -6.62 -8.64
C ALA A 86 -13.09 -5.34 -8.11
N ALA A 87 -14.39 -5.16 -8.32
CA ALA A 87 -15.12 -3.96 -7.90
C ALA A 87 -15.31 -3.93 -6.37
N THR A 88 -15.78 -5.04 -5.79
CA THR A 88 -15.93 -5.23 -4.34
C THR A 88 -14.58 -5.15 -3.63
N LEU A 89 -13.54 -5.77 -4.21
CA LEU A 89 -12.19 -5.69 -3.66
C LEU A 89 -11.68 -4.25 -3.66
N GLN A 90 -11.82 -3.52 -4.77
CA GLN A 90 -11.33 -2.15 -4.90
C GLN A 90 -11.99 -1.22 -3.86
N VAL A 91 -13.31 -1.33 -3.65
CA VAL A 91 -14.02 -0.50 -2.67
C VAL A 91 -13.69 -0.92 -1.23
N THR A 92 -13.65 -2.23 -0.96
CA THR A 92 -13.33 -2.76 0.38
C THR A 92 -11.91 -2.41 0.81
N TYR A 93 -10.95 -2.37 -0.11
CA TYR A 93 -9.56 -2.06 0.19
C TYR A 93 -9.35 -0.65 0.74
N GLN A 94 -10.32 0.25 0.54
CA GLN A 94 -10.32 1.59 1.13
C GLN A 94 -10.43 1.57 2.65
N LEU A 95 -10.82 0.44 3.26
CA LEU A 95 -10.75 0.21 4.70
C LEU A 95 -9.35 0.44 5.28
N LYS A 96 -8.30 0.35 4.45
CA LYS A 96 -6.94 0.77 4.81
C LYS A 96 -6.89 2.18 5.41
N ILE A 97 -7.74 3.10 4.98
CA ILE A 97 -7.78 4.47 5.51
C ILE A 97 -8.11 4.45 7.00
N LEU A 98 -9.09 3.63 7.40
CA LEU A 98 -9.48 3.46 8.79
C LEU A 98 -8.36 2.85 9.63
N THR A 99 -7.77 1.75 9.17
CA THR A 99 -6.71 1.08 9.93
C THR A 99 -5.48 1.97 10.09
N THR A 100 -5.09 2.68 9.01
CA THR A 100 -4.01 3.68 9.04
C THR A 100 -4.32 4.81 10.03
N ALA A 101 -5.55 5.30 10.07
CA ALA A 101 -5.95 6.35 11.00
C ALA A 101 -5.88 5.89 12.46
N LEU A 102 -6.37 4.69 12.76
CA LEU A 102 -6.32 4.11 14.10
C LEU A 102 -4.87 3.89 14.56
N PHE A 103 -4.02 3.34 13.71
CA PHE A 103 -2.59 3.19 14.01
C PHE A 103 -1.88 4.54 14.11
N SER A 104 -2.26 5.53 13.32
CA SER A 104 -1.66 6.87 13.41
C SER A 104 -2.01 7.59 14.71
N VAL A 105 -3.18 7.33 15.30
CA VAL A 105 -3.55 7.89 16.62
C VAL A 105 -2.81 7.15 17.74
N THR A 106 -2.75 5.82 17.67
CA THR A 106 -2.17 4.99 18.73
C THR A 106 -0.63 4.98 18.74
N LEU A 107 0.02 4.90 17.58
CA LEU A 107 1.47 4.73 17.44
C LEU A 107 2.20 6.08 17.30
N LEU A 108 1.59 7.06 16.62
CA LEU A 108 2.16 8.40 16.40
C LEU A 108 1.57 9.47 17.34
N HIS A 109 0.63 9.11 18.23
CA HIS A 109 -0.05 10.02 19.15
C HIS A 109 -0.64 11.28 18.48
N ARG A 110 -1.10 11.16 17.23
CA ARG A 110 -1.73 12.27 16.50
C ARG A 110 -3.18 12.45 16.91
N SER A 111 -3.63 13.69 17.02
CA SER A 111 -5.05 14.02 17.22
C SER A 111 -5.76 14.20 15.87
N LEU A 112 -6.88 13.50 15.68
CA LEU A 112 -7.74 13.62 14.50
C LEU A 112 -8.88 14.61 14.77
N THR A 113 -9.15 15.49 13.81
CA THR A 113 -10.30 16.40 13.85
C THR A 113 -11.61 15.62 13.80
N ALA A 114 -12.68 16.15 14.40
CA ALA A 114 -14.03 15.56 14.33
C ALA A 114 -14.47 15.21 12.90
N ARG A 115 -14.14 16.05 11.91
CA ARG A 115 -14.40 15.77 10.47
C ARG A 115 -13.77 14.45 10.00
N LYS A 116 -12.54 14.17 10.43
CA LYS A 116 -11.85 12.93 10.08
C LYS A 116 -12.50 11.73 10.77
N TRP A 117 -12.90 11.85 12.03
CA TRP A 117 -13.66 10.80 12.70
C TRP A 117 -15.00 10.50 12.01
N VAL A 118 -15.75 11.54 11.63
CA VAL A 118 -16.99 11.37 10.85
C VAL A 118 -16.71 10.67 9.51
N SER A 119 -15.64 11.05 8.81
CA SER A 119 -15.26 10.37 7.56
C SER A 119 -14.91 8.89 7.75
N LEU A 120 -14.33 8.50 8.89
CA LEU A 120 -14.01 7.11 9.18
C LEU A 120 -15.27 6.28 9.43
N VAL A 121 -16.24 6.82 10.18
CA VAL A 121 -17.53 6.16 10.39
C VAL A 121 -18.28 6.02 9.07
N LEU A 122 -18.26 7.08 8.25
CA LEU A 122 -18.87 7.06 6.93
C LEU A 122 -18.23 6.00 6.01
N LEU A 123 -16.90 5.88 6.03
CA LEU A 123 -16.15 4.87 5.29
C LEU A 123 -16.56 3.45 5.71
N THR A 124 -16.68 3.19 7.02
CA THR A 124 -17.10 1.87 7.51
C THR A 124 -18.51 1.50 7.09
N LEU A 125 -19.44 2.46 7.14
CA LEU A 125 -20.82 2.23 6.71
C LEU A 125 -20.87 1.97 5.20
N GLY A 126 -20.12 2.74 4.40
CA GLY A 126 -20.05 2.55 2.96
C GLY A 126 -19.53 1.16 2.58
N VAL A 127 -18.43 0.70 3.21
CA VAL A 127 -17.89 -0.64 2.98
C VAL A 127 -18.87 -1.72 3.44
N ALA A 128 -19.54 -1.56 4.58
CA ALA A 128 -20.53 -2.51 5.07
C ALA A 128 -21.71 -2.66 4.10
N ILE A 129 -22.20 -1.55 3.53
CA ILE A 129 -23.29 -1.56 2.53
C ILE A 129 -22.85 -2.29 1.25
N VAL A 130 -21.63 -2.06 0.77
CA VAL A 130 -21.09 -2.75 -0.43
C VAL A 130 -20.99 -4.26 -0.24
N GLN A 131 -20.81 -4.73 0.99
CA GLN A 131 -20.64 -6.15 1.30
C GLN A 131 -21.92 -6.87 1.67
N LEU A 132 -23.07 -6.19 1.70
CA LEU A 132 -24.35 -6.86 1.94
C LEU A 132 -24.60 -7.86 0.81
N PRO A 133 -24.77 -9.17 1.10
CA PRO A 133 -25.15 -10.12 0.08
C PRO A 133 -26.51 -9.70 -0.50
N ASP A 134 -26.56 -9.46 -1.81
CA ASP A 134 -27.84 -9.38 -2.48
C ASP A 134 -28.50 -10.76 -2.34
N GLY A 135 -29.65 -10.82 -1.69
CA GLY A 135 -30.28 -12.03 -1.12
C GLY A 135 -30.70 -13.13 -2.10
N SER A 136 -30.04 -13.29 -3.25
CA SER A 136 -30.09 -14.51 -4.04
C SER A 136 -29.10 -15.52 -3.46
N ASN A 137 -29.51 -16.22 -2.40
CA ASN A 137 -28.86 -17.48 -2.03
C ASN A 137 -28.84 -18.39 -3.28
N PRO A 138 -27.70 -18.97 -3.67
CA PRO A 138 -27.65 -20.03 -4.67
C PRO A 138 -28.44 -21.30 -4.27
N ALA A 139 -28.95 -21.33 -3.03
CA ALA A 139 -29.83 -22.39 -2.53
C ALA A 139 -31.21 -22.43 -3.21
N ASP A 140 -31.60 -21.41 -3.96
CA ASP A 140 -32.84 -21.39 -4.76
C ASP A 140 -32.61 -21.62 -6.26
N SER A 141 -31.40 -22.02 -6.67
CA SER A 141 -31.24 -22.65 -7.99
C SER A 141 -31.87 -24.05 -7.89
N PRO A 142 -32.89 -24.41 -8.70
CA PRO A 142 -33.26 -25.81 -8.84
C PRO A 142 -31.99 -26.58 -9.22
N PRO A 143 -31.81 -27.82 -8.71
CA PRO A 143 -30.60 -28.58 -8.99
C PRO A 143 -30.43 -28.62 -10.50
N VAL A 144 -29.30 -28.08 -10.98
CA VAL A 144 -28.85 -28.29 -12.35
C VAL A 144 -28.80 -29.80 -12.51
N ASP A 145 -29.69 -30.34 -13.35
CA ASP A 145 -29.66 -31.73 -13.77
C ASP A 145 -28.28 -32.00 -14.36
N SER A 146 -27.36 -32.47 -13.52
CA SER A 146 -26.17 -33.16 -13.98
C SER A 146 -26.64 -34.25 -14.94
N PRO A 147 -26.12 -34.33 -16.17
CA PRO A 147 -26.43 -35.46 -17.03
C PRO A 147 -25.96 -36.70 -16.26
N ARG A 148 -26.94 -37.49 -15.78
CA ARG A 148 -26.65 -38.79 -15.17
C ARG A 148 -25.74 -39.52 -16.15
N PRO A 149 -24.61 -40.08 -15.73
CA PRO A 149 -23.85 -40.94 -16.62
C PRO A 149 -24.77 -42.10 -16.95
N GLU A 150 -25.30 -42.11 -18.18
CA GLU A 150 -25.99 -43.27 -18.70
C GLU A 150 -24.98 -44.42 -18.64
N LEU A 151 -25.22 -45.33 -17.70
CA LEU A 151 -24.44 -46.53 -17.55
C LEU A 151 -24.70 -47.40 -18.78
N ARG A 152 -23.96 -47.15 -19.86
CA ARG A 152 -24.04 -47.93 -21.09
C ARG A 152 -23.39 -49.27 -20.82
N ILE A 153 -24.21 -50.26 -20.48
CA ILE A 153 -23.77 -51.64 -20.24
C ILE A 153 -23.28 -52.20 -21.58
N PRO A 154 -22.00 -52.62 -21.70
CA PRO A 154 -21.49 -53.19 -22.94
C PRO A 154 -22.15 -54.56 -23.16
N HIS A 155 -22.66 -54.79 -24.36
CA HIS A 155 -23.34 -56.04 -24.73
C HIS A 155 -22.42 -57.02 -25.50
N SER A 156 -21.10 -56.82 -25.45
CA SER A 156 -20.12 -57.64 -26.16
C SER A 156 -18.82 -57.79 -25.36
N ILE A 157 -18.22 -58.98 -25.40
CA ILE A 157 -16.95 -59.31 -24.71
C ILE A 157 -15.77 -58.61 -25.41
N ASP A 158 -15.89 -58.32 -26.71
CA ASP A 158 -14.88 -57.60 -27.49
C ASP A 158 -14.87 -56.09 -27.16
N ASP A 159 -16.05 -55.49 -26.90
CA ASP A 159 -16.17 -54.09 -26.41
C ASP A 159 -15.53 -53.92 -25.01
N LEU A 160 -15.56 -54.96 -24.19
CA LEU A 160 -14.96 -54.95 -22.85
C LEU A 160 -13.42 -54.93 -22.92
N PHE A 161 -12.84 -55.58 -23.93
CA PHE A 161 -11.40 -55.67 -24.12
C PHE A 161 -10.81 -54.37 -24.70
N GLU A 162 -11.53 -53.70 -25.61
CA GLU A 162 -11.18 -52.36 -26.09
C GLU A 162 -11.33 -51.29 -25.00
N MET A 163 -12.41 -51.34 -24.21
CA MET A 163 -12.63 -50.42 -23.10
C MET A 163 -11.59 -50.64 -21.98
N GLY A 164 -11.13 -51.87 -21.76
CA GLY A 164 -10.07 -52.20 -20.79
C GLY A 164 -8.69 -51.62 -21.15
N GLY A 165 -8.32 -51.59 -22.42
CA GLY A 165 -7.08 -50.96 -22.89
C GLY A 165 -7.11 -49.43 -22.78
N LEU A 166 -8.26 -48.82 -23.10
CA LEU A 166 -8.48 -47.37 -23.01
C LEU A 166 -8.62 -46.89 -21.55
N LEU A 167 -9.28 -47.68 -20.69
CA LEU A 167 -9.34 -47.47 -19.24
C LEU A 167 -7.97 -47.68 -18.59
N ALA A 168 -7.18 -48.68 -18.99
CA ALA A 168 -5.83 -48.84 -18.46
C ALA A 168 -4.95 -47.62 -18.82
N ALA A 169 -5.01 -47.13 -20.07
CA ALA A 169 -4.29 -45.92 -20.47
C ALA A 169 -4.78 -44.66 -19.74
N HIS A 170 -6.07 -44.55 -19.42
CA HIS A 170 -6.64 -43.44 -18.64
C HIS A 170 -6.42 -43.54 -17.12
N LEU A 171 -6.38 -44.76 -16.57
CA LEU A 171 -6.14 -45.02 -15.15
C LEU A 171 -4.64 -44.89 -14.80
N THR A 172 -3.74 -45.16 -15.74
CA THR A 172 -2.29 -44.94 -15.54
C THR A 172 -1.94 -43.45 -15.45
N ARG A 173 -2.83 -42.54 -15.91
CA ARG A 173 -2.61 -41.09 -15.90
C ARG A 173 -3.45 -40.30 -14.90
N ARG A 174 -4.37 -40.93 -14.16
CA ARG A 174 -5.26 -40.27 -13.22
C ARG A 174 -5.50 -41.13 -11.98
N SER A 175 -4.72 -40.88 -10.93
CA SER A 175 -5.06 -41.35 -9.58
C SER A 175 -6.33 -40.63 -9.11
N ALA A 176 -7.44 -41.35 -9.06
CA ALA A 176 -8.71 -40.88 -8.49
C ALA A 176 -8.65 -40.87 -6.95
N THR A 177 -7.70 -40.12 -6.39
CA THR A 177 -7.66 -39.79 -4.97
C THR A 177 -8.70 -38.69 -4.70
N TYR A 178 -9.32 -38.69 -3.52
CA TYR A 178 -10.35 -37.69 -3.14
C TYR A 178 -9.85 -36.24 -3.31
N GLU A 179 -8.56 -35.99 -3.15
CA GLU A 179 -7.90 -34.71 -3.45
C GLU A 179 -7.90 -34.36 -4.95
N GLY A 180 -7.72 -35.34 -5.85
CA GLY A 180 -7.67 -35.13 -7.30
C GLY A 180 -9.02 -34.72 -7.90
N ILE A 181 -10.15 -35.18 -7.33
CA ILE A 181 -11.50 -34.75 -7.76
C ILE A 181 -11.75 -33.28 -7.39
N GLN A 182 -11.24 -32.85 -6.23
CA GLN A 182 -11.37 -31.47 -5.77
C GLN A 182 -10.42 -30.52 -6.53
N GLU A 183 -9.22 -30.99 -6.89
CA GLU A 183 -8.32 -30.27 -7.82
C GLU A 183 -8.94 -30.15 -9.22
N ASP A 184 -9.51 -31.22 -9.78
CA ASP A 184 -10.16 -31.22 -11.10
C ASP A 184 -11.42 -30.32 -11.14
N GLN A 185 -12.23 -30.29 -10.06
CA GLN A 185 -13.36 -29.36 -9.94
C GLN A 185 -12.91 -27.90 -9.73
N GLY A 186 -11.82 -27.67 -8.98
CA GLY A 186 -11.23 -26.34 -8.77
C GLY A 186 -10.51 -25.77 -10.00
N LEU A 187 -10.10 -26.62 -10.94
CA LEU A 187 -9.52 -26.24 -12.24
C LEU A 187 -10.61 -25.80 -13.25
N ALA A 188 -11.80 -26.40 -13.20
CA ALA A 188 -12.91 -26.07 -14.10
C ALA A 188 -13.73 -24.84 -13.62
N HIS A 189 -13.94 -24.70 -12.31
CA HIS A 189 -14.64 -23.55 -11.71
C HIS A 189 -13.90 -23.11 -10.44
N PRO A 190 -13.14 -22.01 -10.44
CA PRO A 190 -12.56 -21.46 -9.23
C PRO A 190 -13.68 -21.12 -8.26
N GLN A 191 -13.84 -21.90 -7.19
CA GLN A 191 -14.83 -21.60 -6.15
C GLN A 191 -14.33 -20.36 -5.39
N MET A 192 -14.91 -19.20 -5.72
CA MET A 192 -14.63 -17.94 -5.04
C MET A 192 -15.30 -17.98 -3.67
N ASN A 193 -14.50 -18.04 -2.60
CA ASN A 193 -15.03 -17.97 -1.24
C ASN A 193 -14.99 -16.51 -0.76
N ALA A 194 -16.13 -15.82 -0.87
CA ALA A 194 -16.25 -14.41 -0.49
C ALA A 194 -15.80 -14.14 0.96
N THR A 195 -16.03 -15.07 1.90
CA THR A 195 -15.61 -14.92 3.29
C THR A 195 -14.09 -14.96 3.43
N VAL A 196 -13.42 -15.91 2.77
CA VAL A 196 -11.95 -15.99 2.76
C VAL A 196 -11.35 -14.73 2.14
N GLY A 197 -11.91 -14.28 1.02
CA GLY A 197 -11.48 -13.04 0.38
C GLY A 197 -11.67 -11.82 1.27
N LEU A 198 -12.82 -11.69 1.94
CA LEU A 198 -13.12 -10.59 2.84
C LEU A 198 -12.17 -10.55 4.04
N VAL A 199 -11.98 -11.69 4.71
CA VAL A 199 -11.04 -11.79 5.84
C VAL A 199 -9.63 -11.45 5.39
N ALA A 200 -9.21 -11.94 4.22
CA ALA A 200 -7.90 -11.61 3.65
C ALA A 200 -7.74 -10.10 3.41
N VAL A 201 -8.75 -9.41 2.88
CA VAL A 201 -8.70 -7.94 2.69
C VAL A 201 -8.64 -7.21 4.02
N ILE A 202 -9.45 -7.57 5.01
CA ILE A 202 -9.46 -6.90 6.32
C ILE A 202 -8.09 -7.03 7.01
N VAL A 203 -7.51 -8.24 6.98
CA VAL A 203 -6.17 -8.49 7.54
C VAL A 203 -5.11 -7.71 6.73
N ALA A 204 -5.18 -7.73 5.39
CA ALA A 204 -4.27 -6.96 4.54
C ALA A 204 -4.35 -5.46 4.80
N CYS A 205 -5.55 -4.88 4.94
CA CYS A 205 -5.76 -3.48 5.28
C CYS A 205 -5.19 -3.13 6.65
N THR A 206 -5.36 -4.01 7.64
CA THR A 206 -4.82 -3.82 9.00
C THR A 206 -3.30 -3.81 8.99
N ILE A 207 -2.69 -4.79 8.33
CA ILE A 207 -1.23 -4.88 8.15
C ILE A 207 -0.72 -3.66 7.37
N SER A 208 -1.45 -3.21 6.34
CA SER A 208 -1.06 -2.02 5.58
C SER A 208 -1.04 -0.74 6.41
N GLY A 209 -2.07 -0.56 7.25
CA GLY A 209 -2.14 0.59 8.13
C GLY A 209 -0.99 0.60 9.14
N LEU A 210 -0.68 -0.56 9.72
CA LEU A 210 0.46 -0.72 10.62
C LEU A 210 1.79 -0.45 9.91
N ALA A 211 2.02 -1.07 8.75
CA ALA A 211 3.24 -0.91 7.95
C ALA A 211 3.46 0.55 7.53
N GLY A 212 2.40 1.22 7.07
CA GLY A 212 2.45 2.62 6.65
C GLY A 212 2.79 3.57 7.78
N VAL A 213 2.13 3.41 8.93
CA VAL A 213 2.38 4.25 10.11
C VAL A 213 3.75 3.99 10.72
N TYR A 214 4.19 2.72 10.76
CA TYR A 214 5.54 2.36 11.21
C TYR A 214 6.60 2.93 10.26
N PHE A 215 6.41 2.81 8.95
CA PHE A 215 7.28 3.42 7.96
C PHE A 215 7.37 4.95 8.14
N GLU A 216 6.23 5.63 8.36
CA GLU A 216 6.20 7.06 8.65
C GLU A 216 6.97 7.41 9.93
N LYS A 217 6.86 6.58 10.98
CA LYS A 217 7.64 6.76 12.21
C LYS A 217 9.13 6.64 11.96
N VAL A 218 9.57 5.58 11.27
CA VAL A 218 11.00 5.36 10.96
C VAL A 218 11.57 6.48 10.10
N LEU A 219 10.79 7.00 9.15
CA LEU A 219 11.20 8.15 8.33
C LEU A 219 11.39 9.41 9.16
N LYS A 220 10.55 9.65 10.18
CA LYS A 220 10.67 10.83 11.06
C LYS A 220 11.76 10.71 12.11
N ASP A 221 11.97 9.51 12.66
CA ASP A 221 13.00 9.25 13.66
C ASP A 221 14.41 9.34 13.05
N SER A 222 14.53 9.20 11.72
CA SER A 222 15.78 9.35 11.00
C SER A 222 16.06 10.82 10.69
N ASN A 223 16.96 11.47 11.46
CA ASN A 223 17.43 12.87 11.24
C ASN A 223 18.20 13.11 9.92
N ALA A 224 18.21 12.15 9.00
CA ALA A 224 18.98 12.22 7.76
C ALA A 224 18.06 12.58 6.57
N ASN A 225 18.37 13.69 5.88
CA ASN A 225 17.82 14.09 4.57
C ASN A 225 18.14 13.04 3.49
N THR A 226 17.52 11.86 3.59
CA THR A 226 17.73 10.74 2.68
C THR A 226 16.71 10.85 1.55
N SER A 227 17.15 10.65 0.30
CA SER A 227 16.21 10.68 -0.83
C SER A 227 15.16 9.57 -0.69
N LEU A 228 13.94 9.85 -1.15
CA LEU A 228 12.86 8.86 -1.16
C LEU A 228 13.21 7.63 -1.99
N TRP A 229 14.02 7.80 -3.04
CA TRP A 229 14.52 6.71 -3.86
C TRP A 229 15.41 5.77 -3.06
N ILE A 230 16.33 6.29 -2.25
CA ILE A 230 17.16 5.48 -1.35
C ILE A 230 16.27 4.75 -0.34
N ARG A 231 15.25 5.41 0.22
CA ARG A 231 14.29 4.76 1.14
C ARG A 231 13.48 3.65 0.46
N ASN A 232 13.08 3.84 -0.80
CA ASN A 232 12.42 2.79 -1.59
C ASN A 232 13.36 1.64 -1.95
N VAL A 233 14.66 1.91 -2.21
CA VAL A 233 15.68 0.87 -2.39
C VAL A 233 15.83 0.07 -1.10
N GLN A 234 15.98 0.73 0.05
CA GLN A 234 16.05 0.07 1.36
C GLN A 234 14.82 -0.81 1.59
N LEU A 235 13.62 -0.26 1.39
CA LEU A 235 12.37 -0.98 1.59
C LEU A 235 12.24 -2.20 0.66
N SER A 236 12.58 -2.05 -0.62
CA SER A 236 12.51 -3.13 -1.62
C SER A 236 13.60 -4.18 -1.42
N PHE A 237 14.77 -3.78 -0.91
CA PHE A 237 15.83 -4.72 -0.57
C PHE A 237 15.43 -5.58 0.61
N TYR A 238 14.90 -4.98 1.68
CA TYR A 238 14.47 -5.74 2.84
C TYR A 238 13.20 -6.56 2.61
N SER A 239 12.37 -6.25 1.60
CA SER A 239 11.19 -7.06 1.24
C SER A 239 11.56 -8.35 0.51
N LEU A 240 12.76 -8.45 -0.09
CA LEU A 240 13.24 -9.68 -0.73
C LEU A 240 13.33 -10.85 0.24
N PHE A 241 13.78 -10.61 1.47
CA PHE A 241 13.96 -11.66 2.48
C PHE A 241 12.63 -12.36 2.83
N PRO A 242 11.59 -11.66 3.32
CA PRO A 242 10.31 -12.30 3.60
C PRO A 242 9.66 -12.86 2.34
N ALA A 243 9.79 -12.21 1.17
CA ALA A 243 9.23 -12.73 -0.07
C ALA A 243 9.86 -14.05 -0.49
N PHE A 244 11.19 -14.15 -0.36
CA PHE A 244 11.94 -15.35 -0.68
C PHE A 244 11.78 -16.44 0.38
N PHE A 245 12.10 -16.16 1.64
CA PHE A 245 12.10 -17.19 2.69
C PHE A 245 10.67 -17.63 3.04
N ILE A 246 9.77 -16.69 3.30
CA ILE A 246 8.40 -17.03 3.74
C ILE A 246 7.54 -17.42 2.54
N GLY A 247 7.62 -16.66 1.45
CA GLY A 247 6.84 -16.92 0.24
C GLY A 247 7.35 -18.12 -0.55
N VAL A 248 8.56 -18.01 -1.10
CA VAL A 248 9.08 -18.99 -2.06
C VAL A 248 9.51 -20.28 -1.36
N VAL A 249 10.29 -20.20 -0.28
CA VAL A 249 10.90 -21.38 0.35
C VAL A 249 9.91 -22.11 1.28
N LEU A 250 9.28 -21.40 2.22
CA LEU A 250 8.44 -22.04 3.24
C LEU A 250 7.04 -22.41 2.74
N LYS A 251 6.40 -21.55 1.93
CA LYS A 251 5.01 -21.78 1.51
C LYS A 251 4.92 -22.69 0.28
N ASP A 252 5.65 -22.35 -0.79
CA ASP A 252 5.51 -23.02 -2.09
C ASP A 252 6.77 -23.82 -2.49
N GLY A 253 7.71 -24.05 -1.57
CA GLY A 253 9.02 -24.63 -1.87
C GLY A 253 8.96 -26.06 -2.43
N GLU A 254 8.07 -26.90 -1.91
CA GLU A 254 7.86 -28.27 -2.38
C GLU A 254 7.32 -28.27 -3.83
N GLN A 255 6.31 -27.46 -4.10
CA GLN A 255 5.71 -27.34 -5.44
C GLN A 255 6.71 -26.75 -6.45
N ILE A 256 7.58 -25.84 -6.02
CA ILE A 256 8.64 -25.28 -6.85
C ILE A 256 9.72 -26.32 -7.16
N ALA A 257 10.06 -27.18 -6.19
CA ALA A 257 11.02 -28.26 -6.40
C ALA A 257 10.51 -29.31 -7.40
N GLU A 258 9.21 -29.61 -7.36
CA GLU A 258 8.58 -30.58 -8.26
C GLU A 258 8.31 -30.01 -9.67
N LYS A 259 7.70 -28.83 -9.74
CA LYS A 259 7.13 -28.28 -10.99
C LYS A 259 7.93 -27.12 -11.58
N GLY A 260 8.89 -26.59 -10.83
CA GLY A 260 9.75 -25.48 -11.23
C GLY A 260 9.20 -24.10 -10.85
N PHE A 261 10.11 -23.13 -10.71
CA PHE A 261 9.80 -21.76 -10.24
C PHE A 261 8.86 -20.97 -11.17
N PHE A 262 8.97 -21.17 -12.49
CA PHE A 262 8.19 -20.45 -13.50
C PHE A 262 6.97 -21.23 -14.00
N MET A 263 6.53 -22.23 -13.23
CA MET A 263 5.35 -23.01 -13.58
C MET A 263 4.11 -22.11 -13.68
N GLY A 264 3.30 -22.30 -14.73
CA GLY A 264 2.07 -21.55 -14.94
C GLY A 264 2.26 -20.10 -15.43
N TYR A 265 3.49 -19.65 -15.69
CA TYR A 265 3.74 -18.28 -16.16
C TYR A 265 3.33 -18.11 -17.63
N ASN A 266 2.53 -17.08 -17.88
CA ASN A 266 2.14 -16.62 -19.21
C ASN A 266 2.36 -15.11 -19.33
N TYR A 267 2.06 -14.56 -20.51
CA TYR A 267 2.16 -13.12 -20.76
C TYR A 267 1.28 -12.27 -19.83
N VAL A 268 0.13 -12.78 -19.37
CA VAL A 268 -0.76 -12.09 -18.41
C VAL A 268 -0.10 -11.95 -17.04
N VAL A 269 0.56 -13.00 -16.54
CA VAL A 269 1.29 -12.98 -15.26
C VAL A 269 2.45 -11.98 -15.33
N TRP A 270 3.24 -12.01 -16.40
CA TRP A 270 4.33 -11.05 -16.61
C TRP A 270 3.82 -9.60 -16.68
N THR A 271 2.70 -9.37 -17.35
CA THR A 271 2.06 -8.05 -17.44
C THR A 271 1.56 -7.59 -16.07
N ALA A 272 0.97 -8.49 -15.27
CA ALA A 272 0.52 -8.19 -13.91
C ALA A 272 1.69 -7.84 -12.98
N ILE A 273 2.81 -8.57 -13.05
CA ILE A 273 4.02 -8.27 -12.27
C ILE A 273 4.60 -6.91 -12.68
N ALA A 274 4.67 -6.62 -13.98
CA ALA A 274 5.15 -5.34 -14.48
C ALA A 274 4.27 -4.17 -14.01
N PHE A 275 2.94 -4.29 -14.14
CA PHE A 275 2.02 -3.27 -13.65
C PHE A 275 2.05 -3.11 -12.13
N GLN A 276 2.23 -4.19 -11.37
CA GLN A 276 2.35 -4.11 -9.93
C GLN A 276 3.64 -3.38 -9.50
N ALA A 277 4.76 -3.65 -10.18
CA ALA A 277 6.03 -2.99 -9.90
C ALA A 277 5.99 -1.50 -10.26
N LEU A 278 5.51 -1.18 -11.46
CA LEU A 278 5.33 0.21 -11.92
C LEU A 278 4.33 0.97 -11.04
N GLY A 279 3.20 0.34 -10.70
CA GLY A 279 2.20 0.90 -9.82
C GLY A 279 2.75 1.24 -8.44
N GLY A 280 3.58 0.38 -7.86
CA GLY A 280 4.26 0.64 -6.59
C GLY A 280 5.18 1.88 -6.64
N VAL A 281 5.95 2.02 -7.72
CA VAL A 281 6.82 3.20 -7.94
C VAL A 281 5.99 4.46 -8.15
N VAL A 282 4.94 4.41 -8.98
CA VAL A 282 4.03 5.54 -9.23
C VAL A 282 3.34 5.99 -7.94
N VAL A 283 2.89 5.06 -7.10
CA VAL A 283 2.30 5.39 -5.79
C VAL A 283 3.29 6.17 -4.91
N SER A 284 4.57 5.75 -4.91
CA SER A 284 5.60 6.46 -4.15
C SER A 284 5.87 7.87 -4.69
N LEU A 285 5.84 8.05 -6.01
CA LEU A 285 5.95 9.35 -6.67
C LEU A 285 4.75 10.25 -6.34
N CYS A 286 3.54 9.71 -6.39
CA CYS A 286 2.32 10.46 -6.05
C CYS A 286 2.32 10.92 -4.59
N VAL A 287 2.91 10.16 -3.66
CA VAL A 287 3.04 10.61 -2.26
C VAL A 287 3.94 11.85 -2.15
N ASN A 288 4.96 11.96 -2.99
CA ASN A 288 5.92 13.07 -2.92
C ASN A 288 5.49 14.31 -3.70
N TYR A 289 4.90 14.11 -4.88
CA TYR A 289 4.71 15.18 -5.86
C TYR A 289 3.24 15.55 -6.09
N ALA A 290 2.28 14.72 -5.68
CA ALA A 290 0.86 14.99 -5.90
C ALA A 290 0.20 15.60 -4.67
N ASP A 291 -0.58 16.64 -4.88
CA ASP A 291 -1.46 17.18 -3.85
C ASP A 291 -2.52 16.14 -3.44
N ASN A 292 -3.00 16.27 -2.19
CA ASN A 292 -4.05 15.38 -1.66
C ASN A 292 -5.32 15.36 -2.55
N ILE A 293 -5.58 16.44 -3.28
CA ILE A 293 -6.70 16.54 -4.24
C ILE A 293 -6.49 15.62 -5.45
N ALA A 294 -5.29 15.64 -6.06
CA ALA A 294 -4.98 14.80 -7.22
C ALA A 294 -5.03 13.31 -6.85
N LYS A 295 -4.55 12.94 -5.65
CA LYS A 295 -4.66 11.57 -5.13
C LYS A 295 -6.12 11.13 -4.97
N ASN A 296 -6.99 12.00 -4.48
CA ASN A 296 -8.42 11.70 -4.35
C ASN A 296 -9.08 11.47 -5.71
N PHE A 297 -8.79 12.32 -6.71
CA PHE A 297 -9.30 12.13 -8.06
C PHE A 297 -8.84 10.80 -8.67
N ALA A 298 -7.55 10.48 -8.57
CA ALA A 298 -7.02 9.21 -9.05
C ALA A 298 -7.73 8.01 -8.41
N THR A 299 -7.99 8.09 -7.10
CA THR A 299 -8.67 7.03 -6.34
C THR A 299 -10.13 6.86 -6.77
N SER A 300 -10.89 7.95 -6.90
CA SER A 300 -12.28 7.89 -7.36
C SER A 300 -12.41 7.40 -8.80
N ILE A 301 -11.53 7.88 -9.70
CA ILE A 301 -11.46 7.40 -11.09
C ILE A 301 -11.13 5.91 -11.13
N SER A 302 -10.19 5.44 -10.30
CA SER A 302 -9.83 4.03 -10.21
C SER A 302 -11.01 3.16 -9.78
N ILE A 303 -11.83 3.60 -8.83
CA ILE A 303 -13.04 2.87 -8.39
C ILE A 303 -14.05 2.77 -9.54
N ILE A 304 -14.33 3.88 -10.22
CA ILE A 304 -15.30 3.91 -11.32
C ILE A 304 -14.82 3.03 -12.49
N ILE A 305 -13.56 3.16 -12.91
CA ILE A 305 -12.99 2.33 -13.99
C ILE A 305 -13.01 0.85 -13.61
N SER A 306 -12.64 0.50 -12.38
CA SER A 306 -12.65 -0.90 -11.93
C SER A 306 -14.07 -1.48 -11.92
N CYS A 307 -15.07 -0.68 -11.55
CA CYS A 307 -16.48 -1.05 -11.62
C CYS A 307 -16.92 -1.27 -13.08
N LEU A 308 -16.69 -0.30 -13.97
CA LEU A 308 -17.05 -0.41 -15.39
C LEU A 308 -16.35 -1.59 -16.08
N ALA A 309 -15.08 -1.81 -15.79
CA ALA A 309 -14.34 -2.97 -16.27
C ALA A 309 -14.93 -4.28 -15.72
N SER A 310 -15.37 -4.31 -14.46
CA SER A 310 -16.00 -5.49 -13.87
C SER A 310 -17.34 -5.82 -14.54
N VAL A 311 -18.14 -4.80 -14.89
CA VAL A 311 -19.39 -4.98 -15.64
C VAL A 311 -19.12 -5.49 -17.05
N TYR A 312 -18.15 -4.89 -17.75
CA TYR A 312 -17.89 -5.20 -19.15
C TYR A 312 -17.19 -6.55 -19.36
N PHE A 313 -16.21 -6.89 -18.51
CA PHE A 313 -15.39 -8.09 -18.68
C PHE A 313 -15.85 -9.30 -17.86
N PHE A 314 -16.60 -9.09 -16.77
CA PHE A 314 -16.95 -10.15 -15.82
C PHE A 314 -18.45 -10.24 -15.54
N ASP A 315 -19.29 -9.60 -16.37
CA ASP A 315 -20.76 -9.57 -16.25
C ASP A 315 -21.25 -9.22 -14.83
N PHE A 316 -20.48 -8.38 -14.12
CA PHE A 316 -20.79 -8.00 -12.75
C PHE A 316 -22.12 -7.23 -12.69
N LYS A 317 -23.08 -7.73 -11.91
CA LYS A 317 -24.36 -7.07 -11.70
C LYS A 317 -24.19 -5.92 -10.71
N ILE A 318 -24.24 -4.68 -11.20
CA ILE A 318 -24.28 -3.50 -10.32
C ILE A 318 -25.58 -3.53 -9.53
N THR A 319 -25.46 -3.62 -8.21
CA THR A 319 -26.61 -3.51 -7.31
C THR A 319 -26.71 -2.10 -6.72
N PHE A 320 -27.93 -1.74 -6.30
CA PHE A 320 -28.19 -0.42 -5.75
C PHE A 320 -27.41 -0.19 -4.45
N SER A 321 -27.24 -1.26 -3.65
CA SER A 321 -26.36 -1.30 -2.47
C SER A 321 -24.92 -0.97 -2.84
N PHE A 322 -24.39 -1.59 -3.91
CA PHE A 322 -23.04 -1.31 -4.40
C PHE A 322 -22.87 0.17 -4.81
N LEU A 323 -23.85 0.76 -5.50
CA LEU A 323 -23.79 2.17 -5.93
C LEU A 323 -23.81 3.14 -4.74
N ILE A 324 -24.74 2.97 -3.81
CA ILE A 324 -24.83 3.83 -2.61
C ILE A 324 -23.57 3.67 -1.75
N GLY A 325 -23.17 2.44 -1.47
CA GLY A 325 -22.00 2.15 -0.66
C GLY A 325 -20.71 2.67 -1.31
N GLY A 326 -20.54 2.47 -2.62
CA GLY A 326 -19.41 2.99 -3.38
C GLY A 326 -19.34 4.51 -3.39
N ALA A 327 -20.47 5.19 -3.59
CA ALA A 327 -20.55 6.66 -3.50
C ALA A 327 -20.20 7.17 -2.09
N MET A 328 -20.68 6.49 -1.05
CA MET A 328 -20.37 6.79 0.34
C MET A 328 -18.87 6.62 0.64
N VAL A 329 -18.23 5.56 0.16
CA VAL A 329 -16.77 5.33 0.31
C VAL A 329 -15.96 6.39 -0.42
N MET A 330 -16.35 6.77 -1.64
CA MET A 330 -15.69 7.84 -2.39
C MET A 330 -15.80 9.18 -1.64
N PHE A 331 -16.99 9.52 -1.14
CA PHE A 331 -17.19 10.75 -0.38
C PHE A 331 -16.43 10.75 0.96
N ALA A 332 -16.41 9.62 1.67
CA ALA A 332 -15.64 9.45 2.89
C ALA A 332 -14.12 9.61 2.66
N THR A 333 -13.61 8.99 1.59
CA THR A 333 -12.20 9.10 1.19
C THR A 333 -11.82 10.55 0.88
N TYR A 334 -12.68 11.26 0.14
CA TYR A 334 -12.51 12.67 -0.15
C TYR A 334 -12.48 13.52 1.13
N LEU A 335 -13.43 13.30 2.05
CA LEU A 335 -13.54 14.05 3.29
C LEU A 335 -12.33 13.84 4.21
N TYR A 336 -11.80 12.61 4.29
CA TYR A 336 -10.63 12.27 5.11
C TYR A 336 -9.34 12.95 4.59
N SER A 337 -9.14 12.93 3.28
CA SER A 337 -7.95 13.45 2.60
C SER A 337 -7.99 14.96 2.36
N SER A 338 -9.16 15.59 2.51
CA SER A 338 -9.30 17.04 2.36
C SER A 338 -8.45 17.78 3.43
N PRO A 339 -7.66 18.81 3.06
CA PRO A 339 -6.88 19.58 4.03
C PRO A 339 -7.81 20.19 5.08
N GLY A 340 -7.65 19.77 6.33
CA GLY A 340 -8.27 20.48 7.46
C GLY A 340 -7.73 21.92 7.50
N ARG A 341 -8.60 22.90 7.78
CA ARG A 341 -8.20 24.29 8.02
C ARG A 341 -6.99 24.29 8.96
N ARG A 342 -5.84 24.77 8.49
CA ARG A 342 -4.60 24.87 9.27
C ARG A 342 -4.94 25.53 10.61
N GLN A 343 -4.88 24.77 11.70
CA GLN A 343 -4.85 25.41 13.01
C GLN A 343 -3.46 26.06 13.13
N PRO A 344 -3.38 27.36 13.48
CA PRO A 344 -2.09 27.99 13.70
C PRO A 344 -1.34 27.23 14.80
N PRO A 345 0.01 27.19 14.75
CA PRO A 345 0.80 26.49 15.76
C PRO A 345 0.41 27.02 17.13
N ARG A 346 -0.05 26.11 18.01
CA ARG A 346 -0.34 26.44 19.40
C ARG A 346 1.00 26.73 20.05
N ASN A 347 1.33 28.01 20.17
CA ASN A 347 2.55 28.52 20.77
C ASN A 347 2.64 27.94 22.19
N ILE A 348 3.48 26.91 22.37
CA ILE A 348 3.84 26.44 23.70
C ILE A 348 4.75 27.52 24.22
N ALA A 349 4.22 28.39 25.08
CA ALA A 349 5.06 29.34 25.81
C ALA A 349 6.18 28.53 26.46
N SER A 350 7.40 28.79 25.98
CA SER A 350 8.62 28.28 26.58
C SER A 350 8.60 28.72 28.04
N TYR A 351 8.33 27.80 28.97
CA TYR A 351 8.65 28.04 30.36
C TYR A 351 10.17 28.05 30.43
N GLU A 352 10.73 29.25 30.37
CA GLU A 352 12.12 29.49 30.66
C GLU A 352 12.41 28.95 32.05
N LYS A 353 13.16 27.86 32.06
CA LYS A 353 13.66 27.17 33.22
C LYS A 353 14.53 28.18 33.99
N THR A 354 14.00 28.71 35.08
CA THR A 354 14.79 29.49 36.05
C THR A 354 15.84 28.55 36.62
N THR A 355 17.02 28.58 36.03
CA THR A 355 18.15 27.77 36.47
C THR A 355 18.55 28.29 37.83
N ILE A 356 18.41 27.40 38.82
CA ILE A 356 18.88 27.55 40.18
C ILE A 356 20.38 27.82 40.11
N ASP A 357 20.80 29.03 40.47
CA ASP A 357 22.19 29.35 40.73
C ASP A 357 22.55 28.81 42.12
N LYS A 358 23.52 27.89 42.16
CA LYS A 358 24.08 27.33 43.40
C LYS A 358 25.59 27.58 43.38
N SER A 359 26.00 28.78 43.81
CA SER A 359 27.27 28.99 44.50
C SER A 359 27.38 30.44 44.98
N GLY A 360 27.30 30.66 46.29
CA GLY A 360 27.57 31.96 46.89
C GLY A 360 27.15 31.99 48.34
N PHE A 361 28.13 31.81 49.22
CA PHE A 361 27.99 31.75 50.67
C PHE A 361 27.22 32.93 51.26
N GLU A 362 26.41 32.60 52.26
CA GLU A 362 25.79 33.48 53.23
C GLU A 362 26.86 34.25 54.02
N ASN A 363 26.83 35.59 54.01
CA ASN A 363 27.39 36.45 55.04
C ASN A 363 26.84 37.89 54.95
N LYS A 364 25.81 38.15 55.77
CA LYS A 364 25.64 39.29 56.70
C LYS A 364 26.26 40.66 56.32
N ALA A 365 25.42 41.67 56.07
CA ALA A 365 25.42 43.00 56.73
C ALA A 365 24.52 44.03 56.01
N GLU A 366 24.09 45.02 56.79
CA GLU A 366 23.04 46.02 56.61
C GLU A 366 23.48 47.27 55.78
N PRO A 367 22.71 48.39 55.68
CA PRO A 367 22.36 49.05 54.42
C PRO A 367 23.08 50.40 54.20
N THR A 368 22.65 51.16 53.18
CA THR A 368 22.54 52.65 53.11
C THR A 368 23.30 53.34 51.93
N ILE A 369 22.60 54.37 51.39
CA ILE A 369 23.04 55.64 50.75
C ILE A 369 22.86 55.78 49.21
N ARG A 370 21.64 56.23 48.84
CA ARG A 370 21.27 57.58 48.34
C ARG A 370 22.13 58.34 47.28
N ASN A 371 21.40 58.91 46.31
CA ASN A 371 21.64 60.09 45.44
C ASN A 371 22.59 59.87 44.23
N THR A 372 22.37 60.39 43.02
CA THR A 372 21.80 61.70 42.59
C THR A 372 21.18 61.66 41.17
N ASP A 373 20.04 62.33 41.02
CA ASP A 373 19.67 63.36 40.02
C ASP A 373 19.57 63.07 38.49
N THR A 374 18.31 63.01 38.06
CA THR A 374 17.59 63.57 36.87
C THR A 374 18.13 64.85 36.17
N PRO A 375 17.52 65.40 35.08
CA PRO A 375 16.54 64.89 34.08
C PRO A 375 16.72 65.42 32.61
N SER A 376 15.73 65.08 31.75
CA SER A 376 15.18 65.83 30.58
C SER A 376 15.58 65.29 29.21
N ALA A 377 14.75 65.24 28.16
CA ALA A 377 13.34 65.60 27.93
C ALA A 377 12.83 64.71 26.76
N GLY A 378 11.60 64.19 26.78
CA GLY A 378 10.48 64.70 25.97
C GLY A 378 10.49 64.13 24.54
N SER A 379 9.74 63.06 24.23
CA SER A 379 8.35 63.07 23.68
C SER A 379 8.21 63.87 22.37
N ASN A 380 7.52 63.49 21.30
CA ASN A 380 6.75 62.33 20.83
C ASN A 380 6.18 62.75 19.44
N THR A 381 5.57 61.82 18.69
CA THR A 381 4.52 62.06 17.64
C THR A 381 4.97 62.73 16.31
N ARG A 382 4.45 62.42 15.10
CA ARG A 382 3.64 61.37 14.46
C ARG A 382 3.37 61.85 13.01
N ILE A 383 3.07 60.90 12.10
CA ILE A 383 2.11 60.99 10.95
C ILE A 383 2.57 61.47 9.54
N SER A 384 2.17 60.63 8.57
CA SER A 384 1.80 60.85 7.13
C SER A 384 2.89 61.16 6.11
N GLN A 385 3.21 60.24 5.18
CA GLN A 385 2.57 60.09 3.86
C GLN A 385 2.41 61.42 3.08
N ALA A 386 3.23 61.62 2.05
CA ALA A 386 2.87 62.24 0.77
C ALA A 386 4.07 62.24 -0.21
N ALA A 387 3.72 62.25 -1.50
CA ALA A 387 4.56 62.62 -2.65
C ALA A 387 5.45 61.53 -3.27
N SER A 388 4.78 60.67 -4.03
CA SER A 388 5.12 60.43 -5.44
C SER A 388 5.64 61.70 -6.15
N GLU A 389 6.49 61.50 -7.17
CA GLU A 389 7.06 62.52 -8.08
C GLU A 389 8.45 63.06 -7.72
N SER A 390 9.47 62.23 -7.93
CA SER A 390 10.75 62.74 -8.43
C SER A 390 11.33 61.79 -9.47
N ARG A 391 10.93 62.03 -10.73
CA ARG A 391 11.80 62.20 -11.90
C ARG A 391 13.01 61.23 -11.93
N ARG A 392 13.03 60.20 -12.80
CA ARG A 392 13.12 60.35 -14.27
C ARG A 392 14.03 61.52 -14.66
N ALA A 393 15.32 61.44 -14.32
CA ALA A 393 16.41 62.24 -14.90
C ALA A 393 17.79 61.66 -14.52
N LYS A 394 18.21 60.60 -15.21
CA LYS A 394 19.61 60.25 -15.47
C LYS A 394 19.57 59.37 -16.73
N ARG A 395 19.45 59.98 -17.92
CA ARG A 395 20.53 60.44 -18.83
C ARG A 395 21.50 59.29 -19.10
N GLU A 396 21.41 58.67 -20.28
CA GLU A 396 22.08 59.14 -21.51
C GLU A 396 23.59 59.17 -21.27
N ASP A 397 24.24 58.06 -21.62
CA ASP A 397 25.29 57.98 -22.65
C ASP A 397 25.21 56.61 -23.34
#